data_AF-A0A4Y9F1X5-F1
#
_entry.id   AF-A0A4Y9F1X5-F1
#
_cell.length_a   1.000
_cell.length_b   1.000
_cell.length_c   1.000
_cell.angle_alpha   90.00
_cell.angle_beta   90.00
_cell.angle_gamma   90.00
#
_symmetry.space_group_name_H-M   'P 1'
#
loop_
_entity.id
_entity.type
_entity.pdbx_description
1 polymer ?
#
loop_
_entity_poly.entity_id
_entity_poly.type
_entity_poly.pdbx_seq_one_letter_code
_entity_poly.pdbx_strand_id
1 'polypeptide(L)'
;MSNLPQEILALTLLQKQIKASLDEKRAQWGAGKTPGDRNGAAIDGESMGTISFEQAKASFKLADPVAALKWAQENNPQVVKFEPFLDPGWVAAVSKEPVTAEGELIPGFELVEPAPKIVVRTARDGAGVLSRALAAEKLSVASVLQVEQ
;
A
#
# COMPACT_ATOMS: atom_id res chain seq x y z
N MET A 1 -16.70 -11.09 -23.90
CA MET A 1 -15.36 -10.88 -23.34
C MET A 1 -15.37 -9.51 -22.68
N SER A 2 -15.42 -9.47 -21.35
CA SER A 2 -15.30 -8.21 -20.58
C SER A 2 -13.94 -7.59 -20.94
N ASN A 3 -13.96 -6.30 -21.23
CA ASN A 3 -12.75 -5.59 -21.61
C ASN A 3 -12.24 -4.91 -20.35
N LEU A 4 -11.66 -5.72 -19.45
CA LEU A 4 -11.24 -5.31 -18.12
C LEU A 4 -10.42 -3.99 -18.10
N PRO A 5 -9.49 -3.72 -19.05
CA PRO A 5 -8.85 -2.41 -19.13
C PRO A 5 -9.82 -1.26 -19.43
N GLN A 6 -10.78 -1.46 -20.35
CA GLN A 6 -11.85 -0.49 -20.61
C GLN A 6 -12.78 -0.33 -19.40
N GLU A 7 -13.06 -1.41 -18.67
CA GLU A 7 -13.89 -1.38 -17.46
C GLU A 7 -13.18 -0.64 -16.31
N ILE A 8 -11.88 -0.90 -16.08
CA ILE A 8 -11.06 -0.17 -15.09
C ILE A 8 -10.98 1.31 -15.45
N LEU A 9 -10.75 1.63 -16.72
CA LEU A 9 -10.73 3.02 -17.19
C LEU A 9 -12.11 3.68 -17.04
N ALA A 10 -13.19 2.99 -17.41
CA ALA A 10 -14.56 3.48 -17.24
C ALA A 10 -14.89 3.74 -15.77
N LEU A 11 -14.57 2.80 -14.87
CA LEU A 11 -14.76 2.96 -13.42
C LEU A 11 -13.93 4.10 -12.86
N THR A 12 -12.69 4.27 -13.31
CA THR A 12 -11.83 5.39 -12.89
C THR A 12 -12.41 6.74 -13.34
N LEU A 13 -12.95 6.81 -14.55
CA LEU A 13 -13.59 8.03 -15.07
C LEU A 13 -14.91 8.32 -14.34
N LEU A 14 -15.74 7.29 -14.09
CA LEU A 14 -16.96 7.41 -13.30
C LEU A 14 -16.67 7.85 -11.87
N GLN A 15 -15.64 7.28 -11.24
CA GLN A 15 -15.22 7.69 -9.90
C GLN A 15 -14.84 9.19 -9.85
N LYS A 16 -14.11 9.68 -10.86
CA LYS A 16 -13.77 11.10 -10.96
C LYS A 16 -15.03 11.97 -11.12
N GLN A 17 -15.97 11.56 -11.96
CA GLN A 17 -17.23 12.28 -12.17
C GLN A 17 -18.12 12.28 -10.93
N ILE A 18 -18.29 11.12 -10.27
CA ILE A 18 -19.04 10.99 -9.03
C ILE A 18 -18.41 11.86 -7.95
N LYS A 19 -17.07 11.85 -7.83
CA LYS A 19 -16.36 12.71 -6.88
C LYS A 19 -16.63 14.19 -7.15
N ALA A 20 -16.51 14.63 -8.40
CA ALA A 20 -16.78 16.02 -8.77
C ALA A 20 -18.24 16.42 -8.45
N SER A 21 -19.21 15.57 -8.78
CA SER A 21 -20.62 15.82 -8.47
C SER A 21 -20.89 15.81 -6.96
N LEU A 22 -20.27 14.91 -6.20
CA LEU A 22 -20.37 14.87 -4.75
C LEU A 22 -19.79 16.14 -4.11
N ASP A 23 -18.64 16.61 -4.59
CA ASP A 23 -18.00 17.83 -4.11
C ASP A 23 -18.87 19.06 -4.42
N GLU A 24 -19.47 19.12 -5.62
CA GLU A 24 -20.45 20.16 -5.98
C GLU A 24 -21.68 20.13 -5.07
N LYS A 25 -22.26 18.94 -4.83
CA LYS A 25 -23.44 18.78 -3.96
C LYS A 25 -23.13 19.11 -2.51
N ARG A 26 -21.92 18.80 -2.02
CA ARG A 26 -21.44 19.23 -0.69
C ARG A 26 -21.30 20.73 -0.61
N ALA A 27 -20.74 21.38 -1.63
CA ALA A 27 -20.63 22.83 -1.68
C ALA A 27 -22.01 23.51 -1.72
N GLN A 28 -22.95 23.00 -2.53
CA GLN A 28 -24.34 23.47 -2.56
C GLN A 28 -25.04 23.27 -1.21
N TRP A 29 -24.90 22.09 -0.59
CA TRP A 29 -25.51 21.80 0.71
C TRP A 29 -24.91 22.64 1.85
N GLY A 30 -23.59 22.87 1.82
CA GLY A 30 -22.87 23.66 2.81
C GLY A 30 -23.02 25.17 2.67
N ALA A 31 -23.49 25.67 1.52
CA ALA A 31 -23.71 27.09 1.30
C ALA A 31 -24.78 27.63 2.29
N GLY A 32 -24.37 28.52 3.18
CA GLY A 32 -25.24 29.10 4.20
C GLY A 32 -25.46 28.23 5.45
N LYS A 33 -24.72 27.12 5.60
CA LYS A 33 -24.71 26.31 6.84
C LYS A 33 -23.77 26.89 7.89
N THR A 34 -24.11 26.67 9.14
CA THR A 34 -23.30 27.00 10.31
C THR A 34 -22.84 25.72 11.01
N PRO A 35 -21.66 25.72 11.68
CA PRO A 35 -21.21 24.55 12.42
C PRO A 35 -22.23 24.08 13.45
N GLY A 36 -22.55 22.79 13.42
CA GLY A 36 -23.62 22.17 14.22
C GLY A 36 -24.88 21.83 13.42
N ASP A 37 -25.04 22.38 12.21
CA ASP A 37 -26.17 22.05 11.33
C ASP A 37 -26.16 20.58 10.92
N ARG A 38 -27.32 19.95 10.96
CA ARG A 38 -27.51 18.52 10.67
C ARG A 38 -28.79 18.30 9.87
N ASN A 39 -28.72 17.51 8.79
CA ASN A 39 -29.89 17.10 8.02
C ASN A 39 -29.93 15.57 7.83
N GLY A 40 -31.01 14.93 8.27
CA GLY A 40 -31.28 13.52 7.99
C GLY A 40 -31.82 13.33 6.57
N ALA A 41 -31.47 12.22 5.93
CA ALA A 41 -32.02 11.81 4.64
C ALA A 41 -32.75 10.48 4.82
N ALA A 42 -33.91 10.34 4.17
CA ALA A 42 -34.71 9.11 4.17
C ALA A 42 -35.39 8.92 2.80
N ILE A 43 -35.60 7.66 2.42
CA ILE A 43 -36.39 7.26 1.24
C ILE A 43 -37.47 6.31 1.74
N ASP A 44 -38.73 6.56 1.37
CA ASP A 44 -39.90 5.74 1.74
C ASP A 44 -40.06 5.48 3.25
N GLY A 45 -39.68 6.46 4.06
CA GLY A 45 -39.74 6.38 5.52
C GLY A 45 -38.54 5.68 6.17
N GLU A 46 -37.62 5.14 5.38
CA GLU A 46 -36.39 4.50 5.86
C GLU A 46 -35.21 5.48 5.84
N SER A 47 -34.56 5.66 6.99
CA SER A 47 -33.42 6.57 7.14
C SER A 47 -32.21 6.09 6.34
N MET A 48 -31.75 6.92 5.40
CA MET A 48 -30.49 6.73 4.66
C MET A 48 -29.26 7.25 5.41
N GLY A 49 -29.47 8.08 6.45
CA GLY A 49 -28.39 8.62 7.26
C GLY A 49 -28.49 10.12 7.45
N THR A 50 -27.35 10.76 7.70
CA THR A 50 -27.31 12.18 8.02
C THR A 50 -26.04 12.83 7.50
N ILE A 51 -26.17 14.05 6.98
CA ILE A 51 -25.06 14.97 6.72
C ILE A 51 -25.01 16.05 7.82
N SER A 52 -23.82 16.28 8.39
CA SER A 52 -23.54 17.31 9.40
C SER A 52 -22.47 18.29 8.90
N PHE A 53 -22.60 19.55 9.28
CA PHE A 53 -21.59 20.57 9.05
C PHE A 53 -20.85 20.80 10.36
N GLU A 54 -19.67 20.17 10.50
CA GLU A 54 -18.90 20.21 11.74
C GLU A 54 -17.75 21.20 11.64
N GLN A 55 -17.50 21.92 12.73
CA GLN A 55 -16.27 22.68 12.86
C GLN A 55 -15.11 21.70 13.00
N ALA A 56 -14.18 21.72 12.05
CA ALA A 56 -12.95 20.95 12.18
C ALA A 56 -12.25 21.34 13.49
N LYS A 57 -11.92 20.34 14.31
CA LYS A 57 -11.14 20.57 15.53
C LYS A 57 -9.78 21.15 15.14
N ALA A 58 -9.35 22.18 15.85
CA ALA A 58 -8.00 22.71 15.67
C ALA A 58 -6.99 21.56 15.88
N SER A 59 -6.12 21.35 14.88
CA SER A 59 -5.04 20.38 14.95
C SER A 59 -3.71 21.12 14.88
N PHE A 60 -2.78 20.81 15.78
CA PHE A 60 -1.41 21.28 15.65
C PHE A 60 -0.69 20.43 14.60
N LYS A 61 -0.01 21.10 13.67
CA LYS A 61 0.90 20.44 12.72
C LYS A 61 2.33 20.72 13.15
N LEU A 62 3.18 19.71 13.04
CA LEU A 62 4.61 19.87 13.26
C LEU A 62 5.21 20.69 12.11
N ALA A 63 5.46 21.97 12.37
CA ALA A 63 5.98 22.90 11.36
C ALA A 63 7.51 22.85 11.24
N ASP A 64 8.20 22.63 12.37
CA ASP A 64 9.66 22.51 12.42
C ASP A 64 10.04 21.24 13.21
N PRO A 65 10.28 20.13 12.50
CA PRO A 65 10.70 18.88 13.13
C PRO A 65 12.02 18.99 13.89
N VAL A 66 12.95 19.85 13.47
CA VAL A 66 14.28 19.98 14.07
C VAL A 66 14.18 20.73 15.39
N ALA A 67 13.45 21.86 15.43
CA ALA A 67 13.22 22.60 16.66
C ALA A 67 12.43 21.77 17.68
N ALA A 68 11.42 21.01 17.23
CA ALA A 68 10.66 20.12 18.12
C ALA A 68 11.51 18.96 18.65
N LEU A 69 12.38 18.37 17.82
CA LEU A 69 13.32 17.34 18.25
C LEU A 69 14.29 17.90 19.30
N LYS A 70 14.87 19.07 19.07
CA LYS A 70 15.78 19.72 20.02
C LYS A 70 15.08 20.02 21.35
N TRP A 71 13.88 20.59 21.31
CA TRP A 71 13.07 20.82 22.50
C TRP A 71 12.76 19.51 23.23
N ALA A 72 12.40 18.44 22.49
CA ALA A 72 12.11 17.14 23.07
C ALA A 72 13.36 16.52 23.72
N GLN A 73 14.54 16.66 23.11
CA GLN A 73 15.81 16.23 23.71
C GLN A 73 16.10 16.94 25.03
N GLU A 74 15.78 18.24 25.12
CA GLU A 74 16.03 19.06 26.31
C GLU A 74 14.98 18.86 27.42
N ASN A 75 13.70 18.68 27.06
CA ASN A 75 12.57 18.75 28.01
C ASN A 75 11.90 17.39 28.24
N ASN A 76 12.04 16.44 27.32
CA ASN A 76 11.41 15.13 27.39
C ASN A 76 12.28 14.06 26.70
N PRO A 77 13.54 13.86 27.13
CA PRO A 77 14.48 12.99 26.42
C PRO A 77 13.99 11.55 26.27
N GLN A 78 13.12 11.07 27.16
CA GLN A 78 12.55 9.73 27.08
C GLN A 78 11.66 9.48 25.86
N VAL A 79 11.13 10.53 25.20
CA VAL A 79 10.38 10.36 23.94
C VAL A 79 11.29 10.30 22.71
N VAL A 80 12.56 10.66 22.85
CA VAL A 80 13.54 10.62 21.77
C VAL A 80 14.23 9.27 21.80
N LYS A 81 13.93 8.43 20.81
CA LYS A 81 14.57 7.13 20.65
C LYS A 81 15.63 7.21 19.56
N PHE A 82 16.84 6.79 19.88
CA PHE A 82 17.86 6.46 18.90
C PHE A 82 17.94 4.94 18.79
N GLU A 83 17.63 4.40 17.63
CA GLU A 83 17.75 2.98 17.34
C GLU A 83 18.86 2.79 16.30
N PRO A 84 20.06 2.33 16.70
CA PRO A 84 21.09 2.00 15.73
C PRO A 84 20.59 0.80 14.90
N PHE A 85 20.77 0.86 13.59
CA PHE A 85 20.47 -0.24 12.68
C PHE A 85 21.64 -0.48 11.74
N LEU A 86 21.77 -1.72 11.25
CA LEU A 86 22.77 -2.07 10.25
C LEU A 86 22.31 -1.58 8.87
N ASP A 87 23.21 -0.91 8.14
CA ASP A 87 22.91 -0.47 6.77
C ASP A 87 22.52 -1.68 5.88
N PRO A 88 21.35 -1.65 5.22
CA PRO A 88 20.89 -2.79 4.43
C PRO A 88 21.82 -3.14 3.26
N GLY A 89 22.48 -2.14 2.66
CA GLY A 89 23.43 -2.35 1.56
C GLY A 89 24.69 -3.08 2.03
N TRP A 90 25.22 -2.67 3.18
CA TRP A 90 26.31 -3.35 3.86
C TRP A 90 25.94 -4.79 4.24
N VAL A 91 24.77 -5.00 4.88
CA VAL A 91 24.31 -6.36 5.22
C VAL A 91 24.19 -7.25 3.98
N ALA A 92 23.64 -6.72 2.88
CA ALA A 92 23.51 -7.47 1.62
C ALA A 92 24.86 -7.78 0.96
N ALA A 93 25.86 -6.92 1.13
CA ALA A 93 27.21 -7.16 0.64
C ALA A 93 27.94 -8.22 1.49
N VAL A 94 27.90 -8.06 2.81
CA VAL A 94 28.61 -8.91 3.77
C VAL A 94 27.98 -10.29 3.93
N SER A 95 26.66 -10.42 3.83
CA SER A 95 25.96 -11.71 3.94
C SER A 95 26.37 -12.77 2.93
N LYS A 96 27.02 -12.38 1.82
CA LYS A 96 27.55 -13.32 0.81
C LYS A 96 28.79 -14.05 1.29
N GLU A 97 29.61 -13.37 2.08
CA GLU A 97 30.85 -13.88 2.65
C GLU A 97 31.11 -13.15 3.98
N PRO A 98 30.37 -13.52 5.05
CA PRO A 98 30.38 -12.77 6.30
C PRO A 98 31.60 -13.11 7.16
N VAL A 99 32.80 -12.97 6.60
CA VAL A 99 34.06 -13.26 7.26
C VAL A 99 34.90 -11.99 7.45
N THR A 100 35.65 -11.92 8.54
CA THR A 100 36.62 -10.86 8.80
C THR A 100 37.85 -11.01 7.88
N ALA A 101 38.76 -10.04 7.92
CA ALA A 101 40.03 -10.13 7.18
C ALA A 101 40.90 -11.31 7.63
N GLU A 102 40.70 -11.78 8.87
CA GLU A 102 41.36 -12.91 9.50
C GLU A 102 40.65 -14.25 9.19
N GLY A 103 39.53 -14.21 8.47
CA GLY A 103 38.75 -15.39 8.06
C GLY A 103 37.76 -15.88 9.12
N GLU A 104 37.49 -15.10 10.17
CA GLU A 104 36.53 -15.46 11.22
C GLU A 104 35.11 -15.01 10.84
N LEU A 105 34.08 -15.78 11.21
CA LEU A 105 32.69 -15.38 10.96
C LEU A 105 32.36 -14.09 11.74
N ILE A 106 31.79 -13.10 11.06
CA ILE A 106 31.39 -11.83 11.68
C ILE A 106 30.31 -12.12 12.74
N PRO A 107 30.49 -11.63 13.99
CA PRO A 107 29.50 -11.82 15.05
C PRO A 107 28.10 -11.37 14.62
N GLY A 108 27.10 -12.23 14.85
CA GLY A 108 25.70 -12.00 14.47
C GLY A 108 25.30 -12.57 13.11
N PHE A 109 26.25 -13.07 12.31
CA PHE A 109 25.95 -13.96 11.19
C PHE A 109 25.99 -15.41 11.67
N GLU A 110 25.04 -16.21 11.19
CA GLU A 110 25.00 -17.64 11.41
C GLU A 110 24.94 -18.34 10.05
N LEU A 111 25.73 -19.41 9.90
CA LEU A 111 25.60 -20.28 8.74
C LEU A 111 24.35 -21.13 8.93
N VAL A 112 23.27 -20.74 8.26
CA VAL A 112 22.07 -21.57 8.16
C VAL A 112 22.21 -22.44 6.92
N GLU A 113 22.38 -23.73 7.12
CA GLU A 113 22.28 -24.71 6.02
C GLU A 113 20.81 -24.85 5.64
N PRO A 114 20.38 -24.33 4.46
CA PRO A 114 18.98 -24.37 4.11
C PRO A 114 18.56 -25.82 3.86
N ALA A 115 17.40 -26.20 4.37
CA ALA A 115 16.75 -27.44 3.98
C ALA A 115 16.57 -27.47 2.45
N PRO A 116 16.64 -28.65 1.80
CA PRO A 116 16.44 -28.78 0.37
C PRO A 116 15.11 -28.13 -0.05
N LYS A 117 15.18 -27.09 -0.89
CA LYS A 117 13.99 -26.46 -1.49
C LYS A 117 13.93 -26.77 -2.97
N ILE A 118 12.72 -27.04 -3.45
CA ILE A 118 12.47 -27.18 -4.88
C ILE A 118 12.57 -25.77 -5.50
N VAL A 119 13.59 -25.56 -6.32
CA VAL A 119 13.74 -24.33 -7.11
C VAL A 119 13.28 -24.64 -8.53
N VAL A 120 12.19 -24.03 -8.97
CA VAL A 120 11.74 -24.14 -10.36
C VAL A 120 12.46 -23.08 -11.19
N ARG A 121 13.25 -23.52 -12.15
CA ARG A 121 13.82 -22.67 -13.19
C ARG A 121 13.21 -23.07 -14.52
N THR A 122 12.57 -22.13 -15.18
CA THR A 122 11.97 -22.38 -16.49
C THR A 122 13.04 -22.48 -17.57
N ALA A 123 12.85 -23.41 -18.50
CA ALA A 123 13.76 -23.60 -19.62
C ALA A 123 13.79 -22.40 -20.58
N ARG A 124 14.87 -22.28 -21.34
CA ARG A 124 15.10 -21.17 -22.28
C ARG A 124 13.99 -21.03 -23.35
N ASP A 125 13.35 -22.14 -23.74
CA ASP A 125 12.16 -22.15 -24.60
C ASP A 125 10.91 -22.67 -23.86
N GLY A 126 10.77 -22.31 -22.58
CA GLY A 126 9.57 -22.66 -21.80
C GLY A 126 8.29 -22.09 -22.43
N ALA A 127 8.40 -20.95 -23.12
CA ALA A 127 7.29 -20.30 -23.80
C ALA A 127 6.80 -21.10 -25.02
N GLY A 128 7.70 -21.68 -25.82
CA GLY A 128 7.32 -22.50 -26.98
C GLY A 128 6.56 -23.77 -26.60
N VAL A 129 6.94 -24.39 -25.48
CA VAL A 129 6.25 -25.58 -24.94
C VAL A 129 4.87 -25.20 -24.41
N LEU A 130 4.76 -24.09 -23.68
CA LEU A 130 3.48 -23.60 -23.16
C LEU A 130 2.50 -23.28 -24.31
N SER A 131 2.94 -22.58 -25.35
CA SER A 131 2.09 -22.26 -26.51
C SER A 131 1.53 -23.50 -27.22
N ARG A 132 2.33 -24.58 -27.35
CA ARG A 132 1.84 -25.84 -27.94
C ARG A 132 0.83 -26.56 -27.05
N ALA A 133 1.03 -26.52 -25.73
CA ALA A 133 0.10 -27.13 -24.77
C ALA A 133 -1.25 -26.39 -24.72
N LEU A 134 -1.23 -25.07 -24.88
CA LEU A 134 -2.44 -24.24 -24.98
C LEU A 134 -3.19 -24.48 -26.30
N ALA A 135 -2.47 -24.58 -27.42
CA ALA A 135 -3.08 -24.83 -28.73
C ALA A 135 -3.73 -26.21 -28.86
N ALA A 136 -3.28 -27.19 -28.07
CA ALA A 136 -3.85 -28.53 -28.01
C ALA A 136 -4.95 -28.68 -26.93
N GLU A 137 -5.37 -27.58 -26.29
CA GLU A 137 -6.35 -27.49 -25.19
C GLU A 137 -6.08 -28.38 -23.97
N LYS A 138 -4.85 -28.89 -23.83
CA LYS A 138 -4.43 -29.71 -22.68
C LYS A 138 -4.11 -28.86 -21.44
N LEU A 139 -3.96 -27.56 -21.63
CA LEU A 139 -3.77 -26.57 -20.59
C LEU A 139 -4.59 -25.34 -21.00
N SER A 140 -5.31 -24.71 -20.07
CA SER A 140 -6.00 -23.46 -20.36
C SER A 140 -5.35 -22.31 -19.60
N VAL A 141 -5.21 -21.15 -20.23
CA VAL A 141 -4.65 -19.95 -19.57
C VAL A 141 -5.52 -19.53 -18.37
N ALA A 142 -6.84 -19.78 -18.42
CA ALA A 142 -7.77 -19.54 -17.31
C ALA A 142 -7.47 -20.40 -16.08
N SER A 143 -7.09 -21.67 -16.28
CA SER A 143 -6.68 -22.56 -15.18
C SER A 143 -5.33 -22.19 -14.55
N VAL A 144 -4.48 -21.44 -15.27
CA VAL A 144 -3.12 -21.08 -14.83
C VAL A 144 -3.02 -19.64 -14.28
N LEU A 145 -3.71 -18.66 -14.87
CA LEU A 145 -3.63 -17.27 -14.44
C LEU A 145 -4.59 -16.89 -13.32
N GLN A 146 -5.61 -17.70 -13.03
CA GLN A 146 -6.64 -17.39 -12.02
C GLN A 146 -7.09 -15.92 -12.03
N VAL A 147 -7.23 -15.30 -13.21
CA VAL A 147 -7.91 -14.01 -13.35
C VAL A 147 -9.18 -14.24 -14.18
N GLU A 148 -10.32 -14.26 -13.49
CA GLU A 148 -11.68 -14.05 -13.99
C GLU A 148 -12.44 -13.33 -12.86
N GLN A 149 -13.31 -12.36 -13.06
CA GLN A 149 -13.76 -11.57 -14.21
C GLN A 149 -14.16 -10.21 -13.61
#